data_AF-A0A933XNV0-F1
#
_entry.id   AF-A0A933XNV0-F1
#
_cell.length_a   1.000
_cell.length_b   1.000
_cell.length_c   1.000
_cell.angle_alpha   90.00
_cell.angle_beta   90.00
_cell.angle_gamma   90.00
#
_symmetry.space_group_name_H-M   'P 1'
#
loop_
_entity.id
_entity.type
_entity.pdbx_description
1 polymer ?
#
loop_
_entity_poly.entity_id
_entity_poly.type
_entity_poly.pdbx_seq_one_letter_code
_entity_poly.pdbx_strand_id
1 'polypeptide(L)'
;MARRPRVFAPGLLYHVMVRGNHRQKTFLGARDYQAYLDRLARYRKQYAAIIYAYCLMPNHVHLLVETTGASLAKFMQGVQQSYTLYFNRVHDTVGHLFQGRYKAIICDRDAYLLALIRYIHLNPVRASLVTAPDLYRYSSHQTYLHGREAEVLDPTGVLTLFGGRGEYRSFVLDGIGAGHRPEYYAVEEQQFLGSAEFRKHATPEKDSPLPRQPKRALSAVVKAMTAHLELEPSVLAGGDRSWPVCAMRSHVLYAVVRRGGFSVTEVAKHFRRDPATISSAITRFAQTVESDERVSKMVAELAEIV
;
A
#
# COMPACT_ATOMS: atom_id res chain seq x y z
N MET A 1 -5.43 -24.79 7.77
CA MET A 1 -6.06 -24.29 6.53
C MET A 1 -5.10 -23.36 5.80
N ALA A 2 -4.84 -23.59 4.51
CA ALA A 2 -4.03 -22.68 3.70
C ALA A 2 -4.75 -21.32 3.58
N ARG A 3 -4.09 -20.24 3.99
CA ARG A 3 -4.65 -18.88 3.89
C ARG A 3 -4.45 -18.36 2.48
N ARG A 4 -5.49 -17.71 1.91
CA ARG A 4 -5.39 -17.06 0.59
C ARG A 4 -4.22 -16.03 0.58
N PRO A 5 -3.47 -15.93 -0.53
CA PRO A 5 -2.44 -14.91 -0.71
C PRO A 5 -3.03 -13.51 -0.53
N ARG A 6 -2.25 -12.59 0.04
CA ARG A 6 -2.64 -11.18 0.10
C ARG A 6 -2.29 -10.52 -1.22
N VAL A 7 -3.24 -9.78 -1.76
CA VAL A 7 -3.00 -8.92 -2.93
C VAL A 7 -2.19 -7.72 -2.46
N PHE A 8 -1.04 -7.51 -3.08
CA PHE A 8 -0.22 -6.33 -2.86
C PHE A 8 0.15 -5.74 -4.22
N ALA A 9 -0.34 -4.53 -4.50
CA ALA A 9 0.06 -3.77 -5.67
C ALA A 9 0.45 -2.34 -5.28
N PRO A 10 1.43 -1.73 -5.98
CA PRO A 10 1.70 -0.31 -5.86
C PRO A 10 0.45 0.52 -6.14
N GLY A 11 0.26 1.63 -5.43
CA GLY A 11 -0.88 2.54 -5.57
C GLY A 11 -2.15 2.10 -4.82
N LEU A 12 -2.21 0.86 -4.30
CA LEU A 12 -3.37 0.44 -3.51
C LEU A 12 -3.38 1.08 -2.12
N LEU A 13 -4.58 1.49 -1.73
CA LEU A 13 -4.90 1.97 -0.39
C LEU A 13 -5.38 0.79 0.48
N TYR A 14 -4.84 0.69 1.70
CA TYR A 14 -5.17 -0.38 2.63
C TYR A 14 -5.62 0.17 3.97
N HIS A 15 -6.77 -0.31 4.45
CA HIS A 15 -7.13 -0.21 5.86
C HIS A 15 -6.54 -1.38 6.63
N VAL A 16 -5.51 -1.09 7.43
CA VAL A 16 -4.77 -2.07 8.21
C VAL A 16 -5.23 -2.07 9.66
N MET A 17 -5.45 -3.26 10.21
CA MET A 17 -5.80 -3.46 11.60
C MET A 17 -4.88 -4.46 12.27
N VAL A 18 -4.38 -4.12 13.45
CA VAL A 18 -3.54 -4.99 14.28
C VAL A 18 -4.18 -5.12 15.66
N ARG A 19 -4.23 -6.31 16.25
CA ARG A 19 -4.86 -6.54 17.54
C ARG A 19 -3.96 -7.34 18.47
N GLY A 20 -3.92 -6.95 19.75
CA GLY A 20 -3.21 -7.65 20.80
C GLY A 20 -3.72 -9.07 21.01
N ASN A 21 -2.81 -10.01 21.23
CA ASN A 21 -3.13 -11.40 21.52
C ASN A 21 -4.07 -11.49 22.73
N HIS A 22 -5.07 -12.35 22.70
CA HIS A 22 -6.15 -12.36 23.72
C HIS A 22 -6.82 -10.99 23.97
N ARG A 23 -6.78 -10.07 23.00
CA ARG A 23 -7.25 -8.67 23.13
C ARG A 23 -6.53 -7.88 24.24
N GLN A 24 -5.36 -8.35 24.66
CA GLN A 24 -4.53 -7.70 25.67
C GLN A 24 -4.09 -6.31 25.23
N LYS A 25 -3.79 -5.44 26.21
CA LYS A 25 -3.19 -4.14 25.92
C LYS A 25 -1.81 -4.34 25.30
N THR A 26 -1.60 -3.69 24.17
CA THR A 26 -0.32 -3.62 23.47
C THR A 26 0.43 -2.33 23.78
N PHE A 27 -0.21 -1.40 24.50
CA PHE A 27 0.38 -0.17 25.01
C PHE A 27 0.00 -0.01 26.48
N LEU A 28 0.98 -0.05 27.38
CA LEU A 28 0.78 0.06 28.82
C LEU A 28 1.04 1.50 29.31
N GLY A 29 1.89 2.24 28.61
CA GLY A 29 2.15 3.65 28.92
C GLY A 29 2.61 4.48 27.72
N ALA A 30 2.86 5.77 27.94
CA ALA A 30 3.22 6.72 26.89
C ALA A 30 4.47 6.31 26.09
N ARG A 31 5.45 5.67 26.75
CA ARG A 31 6.68 5.16 26.11
C ARG A 31 6.39 4.11 25.04
N ASP A 32 5.38 3.27 25.26
CA ASP A 32 4.98 2.23 24.32
C ASP A 32 4.38 2.84 23.05
N TYR A 33 3.50 3.83 23.20
CA TYR A 33 2.92 4.56 22.08
C TYR A 33 4.01 5.25 21.26
N GLN A 34 4.93 5.96 21.92
CA GLN A 34 6.04 6.64 21.25
C GLN A 34 6.92 5.63 20.49
N ALA A 35 7.30 4.53 21.16
CA ALA A 35 8.10 3.48 20.55
C ALA A 35 7.44 2.92 19.27
N TYR A 36 6.11 2.79 19.24
CA TYR A 36 5.40 2.35 18.04
C TYR A 36 5.39 3.41 16.93
N LEU A 37 5.16 4.69 17.29
CA LEU A 37 5.20 5.80 16.33
C LEU A 37 6.59 5.95 15.70
N ASP A 38 7.67 5.81 16.47
CA ASP A 38 9.05 5.85 15.97
C ASP A 38 9.29 4.75 14.93
N ARG A 39 8.74 3.55 15.18
CA ARG A 39 8.82 2.42 14.24
C ARG A 39 8.00 2.68 12.99
N LEU A 40 6.78 3.23 13.12
CA LEU A 40 6.00 3.63 11.95
C LEU A 40 6.78 4.63 11.10
N ALA A 41 7.34 5.69 11.71
CA ALA A 41 8.14 6.70 11.02
C ALA A 41 9.37 6.09 10.33
N ARG A 42 10.11 5.21 11.00
CA ARG A 42 11.27 4.51 10.44
C ARG A 42 10.88 3.63 9.25
N TYR A 43 9.95 2.71 9.45
CA TYR A 43 9.63 1.70 8.44
C TYR A 43 8.85 2.27 7.26
N ARG A 44 8.07 3.35 7.46
CA ARG A 44 7.40 4.02 6.34
C ARG A 44 8.39 4.68 5.40
N LYS A 45 9.49 5.26 5.92
CA LYS A 45 10.61 5.77 5.12
C LYS A 45 11.34 4.63 4.40
N GLN A 46 11.68 3.57 5.13
CA GLN A 46 12.40 2.41 4.56
C GLN A 46 11.66 1.71 3.41
N TYR A 47 10.33 1.64 3.48
CA TYR A 47 9.52 0.94 2.50
C TYR A 47 8.67 1.88 1.62
N ALA A 48 8.97 3.18 1.61
CA ALA A 48 8.20 4.17 0.84
C ALA A 48 6.67 4.03 1.01
N ALA A 49 6.23 3.77 2.25
CA ALA A 49 4.82 3.67 2.58
C ALA A 49 4.29 5.07 2.93
N ILE A 50 3.15 5.43 2.35
CA ILE A 50 2.43 6.66 2.67
C ILE A 50 1.37 6.29 3.71
N ILE A 51 1.39 6.98 4.85
CA ILE A 51 0.37 6.82 5.88
C ILE A 51 -0.55 8.04 5.81
N TYR A 52 -1.84 7.83 5.58
CA TYR A 52 -2.84 8.91 5.55
C TYR A 52 -3.49 9.13 6.91
N ALA A 53 -3.68 8.05 7.68
CA ALA A 53 -4.21 8.12 9.03
C ALA A 53 -3.70 6.95 9.88
N TYR A 54 -3.60 7.18 11.18
CA TYR A 54 -3.42 6.17 12.20
C TYR A 54 -4.25 6.47 13.46
N CYS A 55 -4.59 5.42 14.19
CA CYS A 55 -5.09 5.47 15.56
C CYS A 55 -4.54 4.28 16.35
N LEU A 56 -3.73 4.56 17.37
CA LEU A 56 -3.19 3.55 18.28
C LEU A 56 -4.09 3.50 19.51
N MET A 57 -4.91 2.45 19.65
CA MET A 57 -5.73 2.20 20.83
C MET A 57 -5.03 1.21 21.76
N PRO A 58 -5.41 1.13 23.07
CA PRO A 58 -4.66 0.35 24.05
C PRO A 58 -4.38 -1.11 23.65
N ASN A 59 -5.30 -1.77 22.93
CA ASN A 59 -5.18 -3.17 22.51
C ASN A 59 -5.24 -3.40 20.99
N HIS A 60 -5.30 -2.34 20.17
CA HIS A 60 -5.35 -2.47 18.73
C HIS A 60 -4.92 -1.20 18.00
N VAL A 61 -4.54 -1.35 16.73
CA VAL A 61 -4.03 -0.28 15.88
C VAL A 61 -4.80 -0.27 14.58
N HIS A 62 -5.21 0.91 14.15
CA HIS A 62 -5.73 1.15 12.80
C HIS A 62 -4.76 2.04 12.02
N LEU A 63 -4.47 1.68 10.77
CA LEU A 63 -3.69 2.48 9.83
C LEU A 63 -4.43 2.58 8.49
N LEU A 64 -4.31 3.70 7.81
CA LEU A 64 -4.65 3.87 6.40
C LEU A 64 -3.35 4.10 5.64
N VAL A 65 -2.96 3.11 4.84
CA VAL A 65 -1.62 3.05 4.25
C VAL A 65 -1.73 2.84 2.76
N GLU A 66 -0.94 3.56 1.99
CA GLU A 66 -0.71 3.31 0.58
C GLU A 66 0.75 2.91 0.35
N THR A 67 0.96 1.96 -0.54
CA THR A 67 2.30 1.49 -0.90
C THR A 67 2.66 1.95 -2.30
N THR A 68 3.77 2.66 -2.50
CA THR A 68 4.15 3.22 -3.82
C THR A 68 5.11 2.32 -4.62
N GLY A 69 5.42 1.11 -4.13
CA GLY A 69 6.34 0.19 -4.80
C GLY A 69 6.86 -0.95 -3.91
N ALA A 70 6.81 -0.80 -2.58
CA ALA A 70 7.24 -1.85 -1.64
C ALA A 70 6.06 -2.67 -1.11
N SER A 71 6.36 -3.85 -0.57
CA SER A 71 5.35 -4.73 0.00
C SER A 71 4.87 -4.23 1.37
N LEU A 72 3.55 -4.00 1.51
CA LEU A 72 2.89 -3.75 2.79
C LEU A 72 3.24 -4.83 3.83
N ALA A 73 3.48 -6.07 3.39
CA ALA A 73 3.94 -7.16 4.25
C ALA A 73 5.27 -6.86 4.91
N LYS A 74 6.27 -6.36 4.18
CA LYS A 74 7.58 -6.04 4.75
C LYS A 74 7.51 -4.84 5.70
N PHE A 75 6.75 -3.80 5.32
CA PHE A 75 6.47 -2.66 6.20
C PHE A 75 5.87 -3.09 7.53
N MET A 76 4.76 -3.83 7.49
CA MET A 76 4.07 -4.25 8.70
C MET A 76 4.86 -5.31 9.50
N GLN A 77 5.62 -6.18 8.83
CA GLN A 77 6.50 -7.13 9.51
C GLN A 77 7.57 -6.39 10.31
N GLY A 78 8.25 -5.41 9.72
CA GLY A 78 9.26 -4.59 10.39
C GLY A 78 8.69 -3.89 11.62
N VAL A 79 7.52 -3.23 11.47
CA VAL A 79 6.84 -2.54 12.57
C VAL A 79 6.47 -3.51 13.70
N GLN A 80 5.77 -4.62 13.39
CA GLN A 80 5.26 -5.53 14.42
C GLN A 80 6.36 -6.32 15.11
N GLN A 81 7.35 -6.81 14.35
CA GLN A 81 8.43 -7.61 14.92
C GLN A 81 9.31 -6.75 15.83
N SER A 82 9.75 -5.58 15.35
CA SER A 82 10.59 -4.68 16.16
C SER A 82 9.87 -4.11 17.38
N TYR A 83 8.55 -3.95 17.31
CA TYR A 83 7.76 -3.51 18.46
C TYR A 83 7.55 -4.63 19.47
N THR A 84 7.24 -5.84 19.02
CA THR A 84 7.08 -7.02 19.89
C THR A 84 8.38 -7.29 20.67
N LEU A 85 9.54 -7.23 20.00
CA LEU A 85 10.84 -7.38 20.66
C LEU A 85 11.08 -6.31 21.73
N TYR A 86 10.72 -5.06 21.45
CA TYR A 86 10.81 -3.99 22.43
C TYR A 86 9.88 -4.20 23.61
N PHE A 87 8.61 -4.53 23.35
CA PHE A 87 7.60 -4.74 24.38
C PHE A 87 8.03 -5.86 25.33
N ASN A 88 8.44 -7.00 24.76
CA ASN A 88 8.92 -8.15 25.51
C ASN A 88 10.12 -7.81 26.40
N ARG A 89 11.07 -7.03 25.89
CA ARG A 89 12.24 -6.59 26.66
C ARG A 89 11.89 -5.61 27.78
N VAL A 90 10.97 -4.68 27.54
CA VAL A 90 10.63 -3.60 28.48
C VAL A 90 9.71 -4.09 29.59
N HIS A 91 8.82 -5.02 29.28
CA HIS A 91 7.80 -5.53 30.20
C HIS A 91 8.08 -6.95 30.70
N ASP A 92 9.27 -7.47 30.45
CA ASP A 92 9.72 -8.82 30.84
C ASP A 92 8.75 -9.94 30.44
N THR A 93 8.26 -9.86 29.20
CA THR A 93 7.33 -10.86 28.63
C THR A 93 8.00 -11.66 27.51
N VAL A 94 7.43 -12.83 27.21
CA VAL A 94 7.89 -13.69 26.11
C VAL A 94 6.74 -14.05 25.17
N GLY A 95 7.06 -14.45 23.94
CA GLY A 95 6.08 -14.93 22.96
C GLY A 95 5.40 -13.81 22.15
N HIS A 96 4.20 -14.10 21.67
CA HIS A 96 3.47 -13.26 20.72
C HIS A 96 2.66 -12.16 21.41
N LEU A 97 2.97 -10.89 21.09
CA LEU A 97 2.20 -9.74 21.55
C LEU A 97 0.86 -9.57 20.80
N PHE A 98 0.84 -9.84 19.49
CA PHE A 98 -0.34 -9.68 18.61
C PHE A 98 -1.00 -11.02 18.25
N GLN A 99 -2.27 -11.02 17.83
CA GLN A 99 -3.07 -12.21 17.42
C GLN A 99 -2.57 -12.91 16.13
N GLY A 100 -1.33 -12.66 15.72
CA GLY A 100 -0.75 -13.04 14.44
C GLY A 100 -0.65 -11.86 13.49
N ARG A 101 -0.78 -12.13 12.18
CA ARG A 101 -0.62 -11.10 11.13
C ARG A 101 -1.74 -10.06 11.21
N TYR A 102 -1.40 -8.81 10.89
CA TYR A 102 -2.38 -7.72 10.66
C TYR A 102 -3.48 -8.12 9.66
N LYS A 103 -4.68 -7.57 9.80
CA LYS A 103 -5.69 -7.54 8.73
C LYS A 103 -5.39 -6.36 7.79
N ALA A 104 -5.58 -6.55 6.49
CA ALA A 104 -5.48 -5.48 5.50
C ALA A 104 -6.64 -5.62 4.52
N ILE A 105 -7.48 -4.59 4.48
CA ILE A 105 -8.60 -4.47 3.54
C ILE A 105 -8.15 -3.51 2.44
N ILE A 106 -8.27 -3.90 1.18
CA ILE A 106 -8.00 -3.02 0.04
C ILE A 106 -9.20 -2.09 -0.14
N CYS A 107 -8.92 -0.80 -0.28
CA CYS A 107 -9.93 0.25 -0.32
C CYS A 107 -9.83 1.01 -1.64
N ASP A 108 -10.98 1.33 -2.22
CA ASP A 108 -11.04 2.30 -3.32
C ASP A 108 -10.64 3.67 -2.78
N ARG A 109 -9.55 4.22 -3.33
CA ARG A 109 -8.96 5.47 -2.84
C ARG A 109 -9.94 6.62 -3.01
N ASP A 110 -10.51 6.77 -4.19
CA ASP A 110 -11.33 7.93 -4.52
C ASP A 110 -12.65 7.88 -3.76
N ALA A 111 -13.21 6.69 -3.59
CA ALA A 111 -14.45 6.52 -2.84
C ALA A 111 -14.28 6.56 -1.31
N TYR A 112 -13.19 6.02 -0.75
CA TYR A 112 -13.09 5.77 0.70
C TYR A 112 -11.99 6.52 1.44
N LEU A 113 -11.06 7.22 0.79
CA LEU A 113 -9.94 7.90 1.49
C LEU A 113 -10.43 8.80 2.62
N LEU A 114 -11.26 9.80 2.33
CA LEU A 114 -11.73 10.76 3.34
C LEU A 114 -12.60 10.09 4.40
N ALA A 115 -13.47 9.19 3.96
CA ALA A 115 -14.39 8.48 4.85
C ALA A 115 -13.67 7.57 5.85
N LEU A 116 -12.59 6.89 5.41
CA LEU A 116 -11.74 6.05 6.26
C LEU A 116 -10.88 6.87 7.20
N ILE A 117 -10.40 8.04 6.79
CA ILE A 117 -9.68 8.97 7.68
C ILE A 117 -10.58 9.33 8.88
N ARG A 118 -11.80 9.80 8.61
CA ARG A 118 -12.79 10.09 9.66
C ARG A 118 -13.10 8.85 10.50
N TYR A 119 -13.34 7.71 9.86
CA TYR A 119 -13.59 6.47 10.59
C TYR A 119 -12.45 6.17 11.57
N ILE A 120 -11.19 6.23 11.12
CA ILE A 120 -10.01 5.97 11.94
C ILE A 120 -9.91 6.93 13.11
N HIS A 121 -10.07 8.23 12.87
CA HIS A 121 -9.98 9.27 13.91
C HIS A 121 -11.12 9.22 14.93
N LEU A 122 -12.29 8.69 14.56
CA LEU A 122 -13.43 8.52 15.46
C LEU A 122 -13.40 7.21 16.26
N ASN A 123 -12.45 6.31 16.01
CA ASN A 123 -12.38 5.05 16.77
C ASN A 123 -12.27 5.25 18.29
N PRO A 124 -11.47 6.19 18.83
CA PRO A 124 -11.39 6.43 20.27
C PRO A 124 -12.74 6.83 20.89
N VAL A 125 -13.53 7.62 20.17
CA VAL A 125 -14.88 8.04 20.61
C VAL A 125 -15.84 6.85 20.58
N ARG A 126 -15.83 6.07 19.49
CA ARG A 126 -16.66 4.85 19.36
C ARG A 126 -16.32 3.78 20.39
N ALA A 127 -15.06 3.73 20.81
CA ALA A 127 -14.59 2.84 21.88
C ALA A 127 -14.78 3.43 23.28
N SER A 128 -15.46 4.59 23.41
CA SER A 128 -15.70 5.30 24.66
C SER A 128 -14.42 5.61 25.47
N LEU A 129 -13.28 5.78 24.79
CA LEU A 129 -12.02 6.17 25.43
C LEU A 129 -11.96 7.66 25.72
N VAL A 130 -12.63 8.46 24.90
CA VAL A 130 -12.74 9.92 25.00
C VAL A 130 -14.10 10.36 24.45
N THR A 131 -14.56 11.56 24.84
CA THR A 131 -15.82 12.13 24.35
C THR A 131 -15.69 12.85 23.00
N ALA A 132 -14.48 13.26 22.63
CA ALA A 132 -14.19 13.94 21.37
C ALA A 132 -12.83 13.46 20.80
N PRO A 133 -12.68 13.39 19.46
CA PRO A 133 -11.44 12.90 18.83
C PRO A 133 -10.23 13.80 19.15
N ASP A 134 -10.45 15.10 19.32
CA ASP A 134 -9.47 16.11 19.73
C ASP A 134 -8.80 15.78 21.08
N LEU A 135 -9.46 15.00 21.94
CA LEU A 135 -8.93 14.63 23.25
C LEU A 135 -8.02 13.38 23.18
N TYR A 136 -7.96 12.69 22.04
CA TYR A 136 -7.17 11.48 21.91
C TYR A 136 -5.79 11.77 21.31
N ARG A 137 -4.75 11.67 22.15
CA ARG A 137 -3.36 11.96 21.76
C ARG A 137 -2.79 10.97 20.74
N TYR A 138 -3.15 9.69 20.83
CA TYR A 138 -2.49 8.63 20.06
C TYR A 138 -3.17 8.35 18.71
N SER A 139 -3.68 9.40 18.09
CA SER A 139 -4.22 9.38 16.74
C SER A 139 -3.59 10.48 15.91
N SER A 140 -3.41 10.18 14.62
CA SER A 140 -3.05 11.18 13.61
C SER A 140 -3.99 12.38 13.56
N HIS A 141 -5.20 12.31 14.13
CA HIS A 141 -6.10 13.43 14.23
C HIS A 141 -5.41 14.70 14.78
N GLN A 142 -4.55 14.54 15.80
CA GLN A 142 -3.73 15.62 16.37
C GLN A 142 -2.81 16.26 15.31
N THR A 143 -2.22 15.44 14.45
CA THR A 143 -1.36 15.92 13.35
C THR A 143 -2.14 16.75 12.33
N TYR A 144 -3.40 16.44 12.09
CA TYR A 144 -4.25 17.25 11.20
C TYR A 144 -4.70 18.56 11.85
N LEU A 145 -4.97 18.56 13.17
CA LEU A 145 -5.37 19.77 13.90
C LEU A 145 -4.21 20.74 14.10
N HIS A 146 -3.05 20.22 14.52
CA HIS A 146 -1.93 21.04 15.02
C HIS A 146 -0.76 21.08 14.04
N GLY A 147 -0.66 20.14 13.10
CA GLY A 147 0.45 20.01 12.17
C GLY A 147 1.38 18.87 12.58
N ARG A 148 2.53 18.73 11.92
CA ARG A 148 3.46 17.61 12.17
C ARG A 148 4.01 17.65 13.60
N GLU A 149 3.44 16.83 14.47
CA GLU A 149 4.02 16.50 15.78
C GLU A 149 5.01 15.32 15.68
N ALA A 150 4.80 14.40 14.73
CA ALA A 150 5.66 13.23 14.50
C ALA A 150 5.90 13.00 12.99
N GLU A 151 7.07 12.48 12.62
CA GLU A 151 7.46 12.16 11.23
C GLU A 151 6.70 10.98 10.60
N VAL A 152 5.53 10.63 11.14
CA VAL A 152 4.72 9.49 10.70
C VAL A 152 3.97 9.78 9.40
N LEU A 153 3.44 11.00 9.23
CA LEU A 153 2.68 11.38 8.04
C LEU A 153 2.77 12.87 7.67
N ASP A 154 2.24 13.19 6.50
CA ASP A 154 2.00 14.56 6.03
C ASP A 154 0.50 14.77 5.86
N PRO A 155 -0.16 15.66 6.62
CA PRO A 155 -1.58 15.92 6.45
C PRO A 155 -1.85 16.87 5.27
N THR A 156 -0.84 17.56 4.73
CA THR A 156 -1.01 18.68 3.79
C THR A 156 -1.84 18.30 2.58
N GLY A 157 -1.50 17.18 1.92
CA GLY A 157 -2.23 16.74 0.72
C GLY A 157 -3.71 16.45 0.99
N VAL A 158 -4.03 15.86 2.15
CA VAL A 158 -5.42 15.58 2.51
C VAL A 158 -6.15 16.84 2.97
N LEU A 159 -5.50 17.72 3.73
CA LEU A 159 -6.07 18.99 4.15
C LEU A 159 -6.44 19.87 2.94
N THR A 160 -5.64 19.84 1.87
CA THR A 160 -5.99 20.50 0.61
C THR A 160 -7.28 19.96 0.00
N LEU A 161 -7.54 18.64 0.08
CA LEU A 161 -8.79 18.05 -0.41
C LEU A 161 -10.02 18.49 0.40
N PHE A 162 -9.84 18.79 1.69
CA PHE A 162 -10.91 19.32 2.54
C PHE A 162 -11.11 20.83 2.40
N GLY A 163 -10.15 21.55 1.82
CA GLY A 163 -10.15 23.03 1.79
C GLY A 163 -9.52 23.68 3.02
N GLY A 164 -9.03 22.89 3.99
CA GLY A 164 -8.41 23.42 5.20
C GLY A 164 -8.58 22.53 6.43
N ARG A 165 -7.99 22.98 7.55
CA ARG A 165 -8.07 22.29 8.84
C ARG A 165 -9.45 22.43 9.49
N GLY A 166 -10.12 23.57 9.29
CA GLY A 166 -11.45 23.83 9.85
C GLY A 166 -12.49 22.88 9.26
N GLU A 167 -12.50 22.77 7.94
CA GLU A 167 -13.38 21.92 7.14
C GLU A 167 -13.14 20.44 7.45
N TYR A 168 -11.88 20.03 7.53
CA TYR A 168 -11.50 18.71 7.99
C TYR A 168 -12.06 18.41 9.40
N ARG A 169 -11.88 19.34 10.35
CA ARG A 169 -12.33 19.13 11.73
C ARG A 169 -13.86 19.02 11.79
N SER A 170 -14.59 19.89 11.09
CA SER A 170 -16.05 19.80 10.97
C SER A 170 -16.46 18.44 10.42
N PHE A 171 -15.87 18.02 9.30
CA PHE A 171 -16.15 16.73 8.67
C PHE A 171 -15.96 15.54 9.62
N VAL A 172 -14.93 15.57 10.47
CA VAL A 172 -14.70 14.53 11.47
C VAL A 172 -15.75 14.57 12.59
N LEU A 173 -16.02 15.75 13.14
CA LEU A 173 -17.00 15.93 14.24
C LEU A 173 -18.42 15.58 13.82
N ASP A 174 -18.82 15.90 12.60
CA ASP A 174 -20.13 15.53 12.02
C ASP A 174 -20.34 14.01 11.98
N GLY A 175 -19.26 13.22 12.04
CA GLY A 175 -19.32 11.76 12.09
C GLY A 175 -19.60 11.16 13.47
N ILE A 176 -19.59 11.93 14.57
CA ILE A 176 -19.77 11.43 15.94
C ILE A 176 -21.18 10.84 16.14
N GLY A 177 -22.19 11.37 15.44
CA GLY A 177 -23.58 10.89 15.49
C GLY A 177 -23.96 9.82 14.46
N ALA A 178 -23.10 9.53 13.48
CA ALA A 178 -23.44 8.67 12.34
C ALA A 178 -23.52 7.16 12.65
N GLY A 179 -23.47 6.78 13.93
CA GLY A 179 -23.54 5.39 14.39
C GLY A 179 -22.41 4.49 13.88
N HIS A 180 -22.49 3.21 14.23
CA HIS A 180 -21.69 2.17 13.58
C HIS A 180 -22.18 2.00 12.16
N ARG A 181 -21.37 2.36 11.16
CA ARG A 181 -21.68 1.99 9.77
C ARG A 181 -21.29 0.53 9.55
N PRO A 182 -22.25 -0.38 9.35
CA PRO A 182 -21.97 -1.79 9.18
C PRO A 182 -21.04 -2.03 7.99
N GLU A 183 -21.12 -1.21 6.93
CA GLU A 183 -20.29 -1.30 5.71
C GLU A 183 -18.77 -1.38 5.95
N TYR A 184 -18.22 -0.75 6.99
CA TYR A 184 -16.78 -0.87 7.33
C TYR A 184 -16.43 -2.22 7.99
N TYR A 185 -17.44 -2.96 8.44
CA TYR A 185 -17.34 -4.25 9.12
C TYR A 185 -18.03 -5.40 8.35
N ALA A 186 -18.93 -5.06 7.41
CA ALA A 186 -19.67 -5.93 6.52
C ALA A 186 -18.79 -6.21 5.30
N VAL A 187 -17.74 -6.98 5.58
CA VAL A 187 -16.77 -7.39 4.58
C VAL A 187 -17.13 -8.82 4.21
N GLU A 188 -17.79 -9.03 3.07
CA GLU A 188 -17.84 -10.36 2.47
C GLU A 188 -16.40 -10.81 2.22
N GLU A 189 -16.02 -11.94 2.80
CA GLU A 189 -14.68 -12.54 2.74
C GLU A 189 -13.50 -11.69 3.27
N GLN A 190 -13.73 -10.53 3.89
CA GLN A 190 -12.73 -9.74 4.63
C GLN A 190 -11.59 -9.09 3.82
N GLN A 191 -11.69 -8.93 2.50
CA GLN A 191 -10.58 -8.45 1.65
C GLN A 191 -10.76 -7.08 0.98
N PHE A 192 -11.98 -6.66 0.64
CA PHE A 192 -12.20 -5.44 -0.17
C PHE A 192 -13.28 -4.52 0.42
N LEU A 193 -13.08 -3.21 0.28
CA LEU A 193 -14.07 -2.15 0.54
C LEU A 193 -14.18 -1.27 -0.72
N GLY A 194 -15.23 -1.51 -1.53
CA GLY A 194 -15.47 -0.83 -2.81
C GLY A 194 -16.64 -1.40 -3.61
N SER A 195 -16.97 -0.70 -4.72
CA SER A 195 -18.03 -1.08 -5.67
C SER A 195 -17.76 -2.44 -6.33
N ALA A 196 -18.76 -3.07 -6.95
CA ALA A 196 -18.57 -4.34 -7.66
C ALA A 196 -17.54 -4.22 -8.80
N GLU A 197 -17.48 -3.06 -9.47
CA GLU A 197 -16.46 -2.76 -10.48
C GLU A 197 -15.09 -2.57 -9.85
N PHE A 198 -14.97 -1.79 -8.77
CA PHE A 198 -13.71 -1.69 -8.02
C PHE A 198 -13.25 -3.07 -7.57
N ARG A 199 -14.15 -3.94 -7.11
CA ARG A 199 -13.80 -5.33 -6.78
C ARG A 199 -13.27 -6.09 -7.99
N LYS A 200 -13.83 -5.94 -9.20
CA LYS A 200 -13.27 -6.59 -10.40
C LYS A 200 -11.88 -6.09 -10.79
N HIS A 201 -11.56 -4.82 -10.50
CA HIS A 201 -10.26 -4.22 -10.82
C HIS A 201 -9.23 -4.34 -9.68
N ALA A 202 -9.68 -4.33 -8.41
CA ALA A 202 -8.87 -4.41 -7.20
C ALA A 202 -8.65 -5.84 -6.72
N THR A 203 -9.61 -6.74 -6.98
CA THR A 203 -9.28 -8.16 -7.12
C THR A 203 -8.57 -8.22 -8.45
N PRO A 204 -7.27 -8.51 -8.51
CA PRO A 204 -6.62 -8.68 -9.81
C PRO A 204 -7.43 -9.74 -10.57
N GLU A 205 -7.97 -9.37 -11.73
CA GLU A 205 -8.64 -10.24 -12.68
C GLU A 205 -7.71 -11.40 -13.01
N LYS A 206 -7.72 -12.50 -12.25
CA LYS A 206 -6.85 -13.66 -12.50
C LYS A 206 -5.38 -13.33 -12.83
N ASP A 207 -4.91 -12.14 -12.46
CA ASP A 207 -3.56 -11.67 -12.62
C ASP A 207 -2.85 -11.92 -11.31
N SER A 208 -2.78 -13.20 -11.02
CA SER A 208 -1.73 -13.73 -10.18
C SER A 208 -1.17 -14.97 -10.85
N PRO A 209 0.16 -15.06 -10.89
CA PRO A 209 1.00 -14.65 -9.77
C PRO A 209 2.06 -13.63 -10.20
N LEU A 210 2.84 -13.09 -9.23
CA LEU A 210 4.28 -12.95 -9.52
C LEU A 210 4.67 -14.22 -10.26
N PRO A 211 5.13 -14.14 -11.51
CA PRO A 211 5.05 -15.27 -12.39
C PRO A 211 5.75 -16.46 -11.77
N ARG A 212 5.24 -17.63 -12.16
CA ARG A 212 6.03 -18.86 -12.15
C ARG A 212 7.44 -18.47 -12.57
N GLN A 213 8.47 -18.92 -11.83
CA GLN A 213 9.86 -18.66 -12.21
C GLN A 213 9.99 -18.69 -13.74
N PRO A 214 10.48 -17.61 -14.36
CA PRO A 214 10.48 -17.49 -15.81
C PRO A 214 11.10 -18.75 -16.40
N LYS A 215 10.36 -19.47 -17.26
CA LYS A 215 10.81 -20.76 -17.82
C LYS A 215 11.98 -20.58 -18.78
N ARG A 216 12.20 -19.35 -19.23
CA ARG A 216 13.23 -18.93 -20.19
C ARG A 216 14.05 -17.81 -19.57
N ALA A 217 15.33 -17.74 -19.93
CA ALA A 217 16.18 -16.62 -19.54
C ALA A 217 15.62 -15.30 -20.09
N LEU A 218 15.79 -14.20 -19.35
CA LEU A 218 15.35 -12.86 -19.76
C LEU A 218 15.85 -12.48 -21.16
N SER A 219 17.08 -12.85 -21.49
CA SER A 219 17.67 -12.62 -22.82
C SER A 219 16.92 -13.31 -23.95
N ALA A 220 16.40 -14.52 -23.72
CA ALA A 220 15.62 -15.26 -24.71
C ALA A 220 14.23 -14.65 -24.88
N VAL A 221 13.60 -14.22 -23.78
CA VAL A 221 12.29 -13.55 -23.80
C VAL A 221 12.38 -12.21 -24.52
N VAL A 222 13.35 -11.36 -24.16
CA VAL A 222 13.55 -10.07 -24.82
C VAL A 222 13.83 -10.24 -26.31
N LYS A 223 14.67 -11.21 -26.69
CA LYS A 223 14.95 -11.51 -28.11
C LYS A 223 13.69 -11.92 -28.88
N ALA A 224 12.83 -12.74 -28.27
CA ALA A 224 11.58 -13.18 -28.91
C ALA A 224 10.56 -12.03 -29.02
N MET A 225 10.44 -11.18 -27.99
CA MET A 225 9.59 -10.00 -28.02
C MET A 225 10.06 -8.98 -29.07
N THR A 226 11.36 -8.73 -29.17
CA THR A 226 11.89 -7.79 -30.16
C THR A 226 11.73 -8.33 -31.58
N ALA A 227 11.89 -9.64 -31.80
CA ALA A 227 11.59 -10.25 -33.09
C ALA A 227 10.11 -10.13 -33.47
N HIS A 228 9.19 -10.31 -32.50
CA HIS A 228 7.76 -10.12 -32.72
C HIS A 228 7.40 -8.67 -33.06
N LEU A 229 8.13 -7.71 -32.47
CA LEU A 229 7.97 -6.27 -32.74
C LEU A 229 8.76 -5.79 -33.98
N GLU A 230 9.46 -6.69 -34.69
CA GLU A 230 10.35 -6.35 -35.81
C GLU A 230 11.45 -5.34 -35.44
N LEU A 231 11.99 -5.48 -34.23
CA LEU A 231 13.01 -4.61 -33.66
C LEU A 231 14.31 -5.37 -33.35
N GLU A 232 15.44 -4.68 -33.52
CA GLU A 232 16.72 -5.14 -32.99
C GLU A 232 16.78 -4.98 -31.46
N PRO A 233 17.21 -5.99 -30.68
CA PRO A 233 17.25 -5.90 -29.21
C PRO A 233 18.07 -4.73 -28.67
N SER A 234 19.09 -4.31 -29.42
CA SER A 234 19.97 -3.18 -29.09
C SER A 234 19.20 -1.84 -29.04
N VAL A 235 18.09 -1.70 -29.75
CA VAL A 235 17.25 -0.48 -29.76
C VAL A 235 16.63 -0.23 -28.39
N LEU A 236 16.17 -1.29 -27.72
CA LEU A 236 15.55 -1.18 -26.40
C LEU A 236 16.59 -0.88 -25.30
N ALA A 237 17.80 -1.43 -25.42
CA ALA A 237 18.91 -1.15 -24.50
C ALA A 237 19.64 0.17 -24.81
N GLY A 238 19.45 0.72 -26.00
CA GLY A 238 20.14 1.91 -26.49
C GLY A 238 19.73 3.21 -25.80
N GLY A 239 20.48 4.26 -26.11
CA GLY A 239 20.27 5.62 -25.61
C GLY A 239 19.15 6.39 -26.32
N ASP A 240 18.53 5.84 -27.37
CA ASP A 240 17.50 6.53 -28.14
C ASP A 240 16.27 6.84 -27.28
N ARG A 241 15.90 8.12 -27.28
CA ARG A 241 14.80 8.72 -26.52
C ARG A 241 13.64 9.16 -27.40
N SER A 242 13.66 8.84 -28.70
CA SER A 242 12.54 9.07 -29.60
C SER A 242 11.26 8.46 -29.03
N TRP A 243 10.13 9.15 -29.28
CA TRP A 243 8.83 8.75 -28.75
C TRP A 243 8.48 7.27 -29.11
N PRO A 244 8.69 6.79 -30.35
CA PRO A 244 8.41 5.39 -30.71
C PRO A 244 9.25 4.39 -29.91
N VAL A 245 10.55 4.65 -29.76
CA VAL A 245 11.46 3.74 -29.04
C VAL A 245 11.17 3.73 -27.54
N CYS A 246 10.86 4.90 -26.95
CA CYS A 246 10.44 4.98 -25.56
C CYS A 246 9.12 4.25 -25.29
N ALA A 247 8.16 4.34 -26.22
CA ALA A 247 6.89 3.62 -26.12
C ALA A 247 7.13 2.11 -26.17
N MET A 248 7.87 1.59 -27.15
CA MET A 248 8.15 0.15 -27.28
C MET A 248 8.94 -0.40 -26.10
N ARG A 249 9.92 0.37 -25.61
CA ARG A 249 10.63 0.03 -24.37
C ARG A 249 9.69 -0.09 -23.19
N SER A 250 8.71 0.79 -23.06
CA SER A 250 7.76 0.75 -21.95
C SER A 250 6.84 -0.47 -22.03
N HIS A 251 6.38 -0.85 -23.24
CA HIS A 251 5.61 -2.08 -23.47
C HIS A 251 6.41 -3.32 -23.06
N VAL A 252 7.65 -3.46 -23.54
CA VAL A 252 8.50 -4.61 -23.23
C VAL A 252 8.85 -4.66 -21.74
N LEU A 253 9.25 -3.54 -21.13
CA LEU A 253 9.57 -3.49 -19.69
C LEU A 253 8.37 -3.85 -18.82
N TYR A 254 7.18 -3.35 -19.18
CA TYR A 254 5.95 -3.69 -18.47
C TYR A 254 5.61 -5.17 -18.65
N ALA A 255 5.67 -5.70 -19.87
CA ALA A 255 5.43 -7.11 -20.13
C ALA A 255 6.40 -8.01 -19.35
N VAL A 256 7.72 -7.80 -19.43
CA VAL A 256 8.70 -8.67 -18.74
C VAL A 256 8.66 -8.55 -17.22
N VAL A 257 8.27 -7.41 -16.63
CA VAL A 257 8.23 -7.25 -15.15
C VAL A 257 6.85 -7.56 -14.56
N ARG A 258 5.77 -7.10 -15.19
CA ARG A 258 4.40 -7.27 -14.67
C ARG A 258 3.74 -8.58 -15.12
N ARG A 259 4.06 -9.05 -16.33
CA ARG A 259 3.48 -10.28 -16.91
C ARG A 259 4.45 -11.46 -16.89
N GLY A 260 5.72 -11.18 -17.16
CA GLY A 260 6.81 -12.14 -17.20
C GLY A 260 7.62 -12.26 -15.91
N GLY A 261 7.44 -11.28 -15.01
CA GLY A 261 8.00 -11.13 -13.66
C GLY A 261 9.36 -11.72 -13.38
N PHE A 262 10.22 -11.36 -14.30
CA PHE A 262 11.59 -11.00 -14.00
C PHE A 262 11.64 -9.87 -12.98
N SER A 263 12.66 -9.89 -12.13
CA SER A 263 12.85 -8.83 -11.14
C SER A 263 13.29 -7.52 -11.81
N VAL A 264 12.91 -6.38 -11.24
CA VAL A 264 13.35 -5.05 -11.72
C VAL A 264 14.88 -4.97 -11.77
N THR A 265 15.58 -5.59 -10.82
CA THR A 265 17.05 -5.62 -10.77
C THR A 265 17.66 -6.41 -11.93
N GLU A 266 17.07 -7.56 -12.27
CA GLU A 266 17.52 -8.39 -13.39
C GLU A 266 17.29 -7.68 -14.74
N VAL A 267 16.12 -7.07 -14.89
CA VAL A 267 15.76 -6.28 -16.08
C VAL A 267 16.66 -5.05 -16.21
N ALA A 268 16.90 -4.32 -15.13
CA ALA A 268 17.82 -3.19 -15.10
C ALA A 268 19.24 -3.56 -15.55
N LYS A 269 19.75 -4.70 -15.07
CA LYS A 269 21.06 -5.24 -15.49
C LYS A 269 21.07 -5.58 -16.98
N HIS A 270 20.00 -6.20 -17.51
CA HIS A 270 19.90 -6.56 -18.93
C HIS A 270 19.88 -5.34 -19.84
N PHE A 271 19.08 -4.32 -19.51
CA PHE A 271 18.94 -3.09 -20.29
C PHE A 271 20.00 -2.03 -19.99
N ARG A 272 20.99 -2.33 -19.12
CA ARG A 272 22.05 -1.42 -18.66
C ARG A 272 21.50 -0.06 -18.18
N ARG A 273 20.44 -0.11 -17.36
CA ARG A 273 19.75 1.06 -16.83
C ARG A 273 19.62 0.97 -15.32
N ASP A 274 19.45 2.12 -14.69
CA ASP A 274 19.22 2.19 -13.26
C ASP A 274 17.86 1.55 -12.89
N PRO A 275 17.78 0.72 -11.82
CA PRO A 275 16.54 0.09 -11.38
C PRO A 275 15.39 1.07 -11.08
N ALA A 276 15.68 2.26 -10.56
CA ALA A 276 14.66 3.28 -10.31
C ALA A 276 14.11 3.85 -11.63
N THR A 277 14.93 3.92 -12.68
CA THR A 277 14.48 4.32 -14.03
C THR A 277 13.50 3.29 -14.60
N ILE A 278 13.81 1.99 -14.48
CA ILE A 278 12.93 0.90 -14.92
C ILE A 278 11.62 0.91 -14.14
N SER A 279 11.70 0.98 -12.81
CA SER A 279 10.54 1.07 -11.93
C SER A 279 9.63 2.26 -12.29
N SER A 280 10.21 3.44 -12.49
CA SER A 280 9.46 4.66 -12.85
C SER A 280 8.85 4.60 -14.25
N ALA A 281 9.51 3.93 -15.20
CA ALA A 281 8.95 3.71 -16.54
C ALA A 281 7.73 2.78 -16.48
N ILE A 282 7.83 1.66 -15.76
CA ILE A 282 6.74 0.70 -15.60
C ILE A 282 5.55 1.32 -14.87
N THR A 283 5.79 2.08 -13.80
CA THR A 283 4.73 2.74 -13.03
C THR A 283 3.98 3.78 -13.87
N ARG A 284 4.69 4.63 -14.63
CA ARG A 284 4.05 5.60 -15.52
C ARG A 284 3.27 4.93 -16.65
N PHE A 285 3.84 3.87 -17.22
CA PHE A 285 3.22 3.15 -18.32
C PHE A 285 1.99 2.32 -17.90
N ALA A 286 1.90 1.92 -16.62
CA ALA A 286 0.73 1.22 -16.08
C ALA A 286 -0.58 1.99 -16.31
N GLN A 287 -0.54 3.32 -16.10
CA GLN A 287 -1.69 4.20 -16.33
C GLN A 287 -2.12 4.23 -17.81
N THR A 288 -1.17 4.14 -18.74
CA THR A 288 -1.44 4.03 -20.18
C THR A 288 -2.04 2.67 -20.55
N VAL A 289 -1.57 1.58 -19.95
CA VAL A 289 -2.14 0.24 -20.15
C VAL A 289 -3.60 0.17 -19.68
N GLU A 290 -3.93 0.88 -18.60
CA GLU A 290 -5.29 0.94 -18.04
C GLU A 290 -6.24 1.82 -18.86
N SER A 291 -5.72 2.84 -19.57
CA SER A 291 -6.53 3.84 -20.27
C SER A 291 -6.60 3.65 -21.79
N ASP A 292 -5.71 2.86 -22.39
CA ASP A 292 -5.64 2.63 -23.83
C ASP A 292 -5.76 1.13 -24.14
N GLU A 293 -6.90 0.74 -24.72
CA GLU A 293 -7.22 -0.64 -25.07
C GLU A 293 -6.22 -1.25 -26.08
N ARG A 294 -5.67 -0.44 -26.99
CA ARG A 294 -4.68 -0.91 -27.97
C ARG A 294 -3.36 -1.25 -27.29
N VAL A 295 -2.95 -0.41 -26.35
CA VAL A 295 -1.75 -0.62 -25.53
C VAL A 295 -1.92 -1.84 -24.63
N SER A 296 -3.09 -2.01 -24.02
CA SER A 296 -3.43 -3.19 -23.22
C SER A 296 -3.32 -4.49 -24.03
N LYS A 297 -3.91 -4.51 -25.24
CA LYS A 297 -3.83 -5.65 -26.15
C LYS A 297 -2.40 -5.97 -26.57
N MET A 298 -1.60 -4.96 -26.92
CA MET A 298 -0.18 -5.13 -27.27
C MET A 298 0.63 -5.74 -26.11
N VAL A 299 0.38 -5.28 -24.87
CA VAL A 299 1.04 -5.85 -23.68
C VAL A 299 0.62 -7.30 -23.44
N ALA A 300 -0.64 -7.64 -23.68
CA ALA A 300 -1.13 -9.01 -23.58
C ALA A 300 -0.49 -9.92 -24.65
N GLU A 301 -0.38 -9.46 -25.89
CA GLU A 301 0.30 -10.18 -26.98
C GLU A 301 1.78 -10.46 -26.65
N LEU A 302 2.49 -9.46 -26.10
CA LEU A 302 3.87 -9.65 -25.66
C LEU A 302 3.99 -10.59 -24.46
N ALA A 303 3.00 -10.63 -23.57
CA ALA A 303 3.01 -11.49 -22.40
C ALA A 303 3.00 -12.98 -22.74
N GLU A 304 2.36 -13.36 -23.86
CA GLU A 304 2.31 -14.75 -24.35
C GLU A 304 3.69 -15.29 -24.77
N ILE A 305 4.68 -14.41 -24.94
CA ILE A 305 6.06 -14.77 -25.35
C ILE A 305 6.93 -15.21 -24.15
N VAL A 306 6.54 -14.85 -22.93
CA VAL A 306 7.30 -15.08 -21.68
C VAL A 306 7.15 -16.51 -21.14
#